data_AF-A0A852TFJ6-F1
#
_entry.id   AF-A0A852TFJ6-F1
#
_cell.length_a   1.000
_cell.length_b   1.000
_cell.length_c   1.000
_cell.angle_alpha   90.00
_cell.angle_beta   90.00
_cell.angle_gamma   90.00
#
_symmetry.space_group_name_H-M   'P 1'
#
loop_
_entity.id
_entity.type
_entity.pdbx_description
1 polymer ?
#
loop_
_entity_poly.entity_id
_entity_poly.type
_entity_poly.pdbx_seq_one_letter_code
_entity_poly.pdbx_strand_id
1 'polypeptide(L)' 'MEEDNKPFNDAIDHFNKIEGNAANLAKTDLRKLPKLLKFFGYFMIGFFSISILLIILLSLFD' A
#
# COMPACT_ATOMS: atom_id res chain seq x y z
N MET A 1 -13.47 -37.32 -20.76
CA MET A 1 -12.24 -36.98 -20.03
C MET A 1 -12.42 -35.55 -19.61
N GLU A 2 -12.70 -35.31 -18.33
CA GLU A 2 -12.88 -33.95 -17.81
C GLU A 2 -11.49 -33.31 -17.77
N GLU A 3 -11.12 -32.62 -18.84
CA GLU A 3 -10.01 -31.69 -18.80
C GLU A 3 -10.44 -30.54 -17.89
N ASP A 4 -9.93 -30.58 -16.66
CA ASP A 4 -9.99 -29.51 -15.67
C ASP A 4 -9.74 -28.17 -16.36
N ASN A 5 -10.82 -27.41 -16.57
CA ASN A 5 -10.78 -26.00 -16.94
C ASN A 5 -10.19 -25.22 -15.76
N LYS A 6 -8.90 -25.39 -15.46
CA LYS A 6 -8.19 -24.44 -14.61
C LYS A 6 -8.26 -23.10 -15.33
N PRO A 7 -8.88 -22.07 -14.73
CA PRO A 7 -8.96 -20.78 -15.38
C PRO A 7 -7.53 -20.34 -15.73
N PHE A 8 -7.31 -19.79 -16.92
CA PHE A 8 -6.02 -19.20 -17.32
C PHE A 8 -5.49 -18.16 -16.31
N ASN A 9 -6.36 -17.71 -15.41
CA ASN A 9 -6.10 -16.80 -14.32
C ASN A 9 -5.52 -17.46 -13.05
N ASP A 10 -5.38 -18.79 -12.98
CA ASP A 10 -4.90 -19.48 -11.75
C ASP A 10 -3.44 -19.14 -11.45
N ALA A 11 -2.59 -19.02 -12.49
CA ALA A 11 -1.22 -18.58 -12.35
C ALA A 11 -1.12 -17.10 -11.95
N ILE A 12 -1.98 -16.24 -12.51
CA ILE A 12 -2.03 -14.81 -12.19
C ILE A 12 -2.58 -14.59 -10.78
N ASP A 13 -3.60 -15.34 -10.36
CA ASP A 13 -4.15 -15.29 -9.00
C ASP A 13 -3.15 -15.83 -7.97
N HIS A 14 -2.41 -16.89 -8.31
CA HIS A 14 -1.33 -17.39 -7.47
C HIS A 14 -0.21 -16.36 -7.32
N PHE A 15 0.23 -15.73 -8.42
CA PHE A 15 1.20 -14.63 -8.38
C PHE A 15 0.68 -13.46 -7.54
N ASN A 16 -0.56 -13.02 -7.76
CA ASN A 16 -1.19 -11.96 -6.97
C ASN A 16 -1.31 -12.30 -5.47
N LYS A 17 -1.47 -13.59 -5.14
CA LYS A 17 -1.57 -14.09 -3.76
C LYS A 17 -0.21 -14.24 -3.08
N ILE A 18 0.83 -14.66 -3.80
CA ILE A 18 2.17 -14.89 -3.25
C ILE A 18 3.02 -13.62 -3.30
N GLU A 19 3.12 -12.99 -4.46
CA GLU A 19 3.97 -11.81 -4.66
C GLU A 19 3.26 -10.51 -4.28
N GLY A 20 1.93 -10.56 -4.20
CA GLY A 20 1.10 -9.41 -3.87
C GLY A 20 0.83 -8.55 -5.09
N ASN A 21 -0.43 -8.16 -5.25
CA ASN A 21 -0.84 -7.29 -6.35
C ASN A 21 -0.53 -5.81 -6.04
N ALA A 22 0.50 -5.25 -6.67
CA ALA A 22 0.84 -3.82 -6.57
C ALA A 22 -0.28 -2.88 -7.08
N ALA A 23 -1.20 -3.37 -7.93
CA ALA A 23 -2.35 -2.58 -8.39
C ALA A 23 -3.42 -2.38 -7.30
N ASN A 24 -3.36 -3.11 -6.19
CA ASN A 24 -4.29 -2.99 -5.06
C ASN A 24 -3.67 -2.35 -3.81
N LEU A 25 -2.61 -1.54 -3.98
CA LEU A 25 -2.00 -0.80 -2.86
C LEU A 25 -3.02 0.03 -2.07
N ALA A 26 -4.03 0.61 -2.73
CA ALA A 26 -5.11 1.36 -2.07
C ALA A 26 -6.00 0.50 -1.16
N LYS A 27 -6.08 -0.82 -1.37
CA LYS A 27 -6.81 -1.77 -0.51
C LYS A 27 -5.91 -2.46 0.52
N THR A 28 -4.65 -2.05 0.62
CA THR A 28 -3.68 -2.68 1.53
C THR A 28 -4.05 -2.39 2.98
N ASP A 29 -4.31 -3.44 3.75
CA ASP A 29 -4.55 -3.31 5.19
C ASP A 29 -3.24 -2.99 5.90
N LEU A 30 -3.07 -1.72 6.28
CA LEU A 30 -1.90 -1.23 7.03
C LEU A 30 -1.67 -2.02 8.33
N ARG A 31 -2.72 -2.65 8.88
CA ARG A 31 -2.62 -3.51 10.07
C ARG A 31 -1.97 -4.87 9.81
N LYS A 32 -1.83 -5.29 8.56
CA LYS A 32 -1.16 -6.55 8.17
C LYS A 32 0.31 -6.39 7.82
N LEU A 33 0.81 -5.14 7.73
CA LEU A 33 2.21 -4.88 7.41
C LEU A 33 3.17 -5.33 8.54
N PRO A 34 4.43 -5.69 8.20
CA PRO A 34 5.48 -5.93 9.19
C PRO A 34 5.68 -4.72 10.11
N LYS A 35 6.13 -4.95 11.35
CA LYS A 35 6.30 -3.89 12.37
C LYS A 35 7.13 -2.69 11.86
N LEU A 36 8.20 -2.96 11.11
CA LEU A 36 9.07 -1.94 10.55
C LEU A 36 8.33 -1.05 9.54
N LEU A 37 7.61 -1.66 8.58
CA LEU A 37 6.83 -0.92 7.59
C LEU A 37 5.68 -0.12 8.22
N LYS A 38 5.03 -0.66 9.26
CA LYS A 38 4.00 0.08 10.01
C LYS A 38 4.57 1.35 10.62
N PHE A 39 5.67 1.22 11.36
CA PHE A 39 6.34 2.35 12.00
C PHE A 39 6.76 3.40 10.96
N PHE A 40 7.38 2.95 9.87
CA PHE A 40 7.75 3.83 8.76
C PHE A 40 6.54 4.56 8.17
N GLY A 41 5.44 3.85 7.90
CA GLY A 41 4.21 4.45 7.39
C GLY A 41 3.65 5.54 8.30
N TYR A 42 3.57 5.29 9.60
CA TYR A 42 3.11 6.30 10.58
C TYR A 42 4.07 7.50 10.66
N PHE A 43 5.37 7.26 10.63
CA PHE A 43 6.38 8.32 10.59
C PHE A 43 6.23 9.21 9.35
N MET A 44 6.10 8.61 8.15
CA MET A 44 5.95 9.35 6.90
C MET A 44 4.68 10.19 6.89
N ILE A 45 3.55 9.62 7.33
CA ILE A 45 2.27 10.35 7.43
C ILE A 45 2.41 11.56 8.38
N GLY A 46 3.01 11.38 9.56
CA GLY A 46 3.23 12.47 10.51
C GLY A 46 4.17 13.53 9.95
N PHE A 47 5.29 13.11 9.36
CA PHE A 47 6.30 13.99 8.75
C PHE A 47 5.68 14.87 7.66
N PHE A 48 4.94 14.28 6.71
CA PHE A 48 4.28 15.04 5.66
C PHE A 48 3.18 15.96 6.19
N SER A 49 2.39 15.50 7.17
CA SER A 49 1.33 16.33 7.76
C SER A 49 1.91 17.59 8.42
N ILE A 50 3.00 17.44 9.19
CA ILE A 50 3.70 18.56 9.83
C ILE A 50 4.35 19.47 8.78
N SER A 51 4.99 18.89 7.77
CA SER A 51 5.66 19.65 6.70
C SER A 51 4.68 20.51 5.92
N ILE A 52 3.53 19.94 5.54
CA ILE A 52 2.46 20.69 4.85
C ILE A 52 1.94 21.83 5.73
N LEU A 53 1.71 21.56 7.02
CA LEU A 53 1.25 22.57 7.96
C LEU A 53 2.26 23.72 8.11
N LEU A 54 3.56 23.40 8.20
CA LEU A 54 4.62 24.41 8.22
C LEU A 54 4.65 25.25 6.94
N ILE A 55 4.53 24.63 5.77
CA ILE A 55 4.49 25.35 4.48
C ILE A 55 3.30 26.32 4.45
N ILE A 56 2.12 25.89 4.90
CA ILE A 56 0.93 26.75 4.96
C ILE A 56 1.17 27.94 5.90
N LEU A 57 1.75 27.70 7.08
CA LEU A 57 2.06 28.76 8.04
C LEU A 57 3.06 29.75 7.46
N LEU A 58 4.17 29.27 6.89
CA LEU A 58 5.16 30.11 6.22
C LEU A 58 4.51 30.94 5.12
N SER A 59 3.71 30.32 4.25
CA SER A 59 3.00 31.01 3.17
C SER A 59 1.96 32.04 3.63
N LEU A 60 1.50 31.98 4.90
CA LEU A 60 0.56 32.95 5.45
C LEU A 60 1.27 34.15 6.09
N PHE A 61 2.53 33.99 6.49
CA PHE A 61 3.35 35.02 7.15
C PHE A 61 4.46 35.59 6.24
N ASP A 62 4.62 35.06 5.02
CA ASP A 62 5.32 35.69 3.89
C ASP A 62 4.42 36.74 3.21
#